data_AF-A0A2E3MLX6-F1
#
_entry.id   AF-A0A2E3MLX6-F1
#
_cell.length_a   1.000
_cell.length_b   1.000
_cell.length_c   1.000
_cell.angle_alpha   90.00
_cell.angle_beta   90.00
_cell.angle_gamma   90.00
#
_symmetry.space_group_name_H-M   'P 1'
#
loop_
_entity.id
_entity.type
_entity.pdbx_description
1 polymer ?
#
loop_
_entity_poly.entity_id
_entity_poly.type
_entity_poly.pdbx_seq_one_letter_code
_entity_poly.pdbx_strand_id
1 'polypeptide(L)'
;MMKHLSTNLLWAAAYGIFLATTVGSLFWVRGNVAQQFQNTQSQSDWDLWRQEAARQSQGTGPVQRRVPQSRQPPIVVLMGQHFVVCVAAVATLGSALFGTLMFLIRGAWADTTPAPHLEPVPASGSPDTDSNL
;
A
#
# COMPACT_ATOMS: atom_id res chain seq x y z
N MET A 1 -4.27 -29.48 14.17
CA MET A 1 -5.08 -28.25 14.34
C MET A 1 -4.25 -27.01 14.75
N MET A 2 -3.34 -27.10 15.73
CA MET A 2 -2.56 -25.94 16.23
C MET A 2 -1.59 -25.27 15.24
N LYS A 3 -1.05 -26.01 14.25
CA LYS A 3 -0.13 -25.46 13.23
C LYS A 3 -0.79 -24.38 12.36
N HIS A 4 -2.02 -24.60 11.89
CA HIS A 4 -2.74 -23.60 11.10
C HIS A 4 -3.09 -22.35 11.93
N LEU A 5 -3.42 -22.54 13.22
CA LEU A 5 -3.72 -21.43 14.12
C LEU A 5 -2.50 -20.52 14.32
N SER A 6 -1.32 -21.11 14.56
CA SER A 6 -0.06 -20.37 14.76
C SER A 6 0.39 -19.64 13.49
N THR A 7 0.25 -20.24 12.31
CA THR A 7 0.54 -19.55 11.03
C THR A 7 -0.38 -18.35 10.80
N ASN A 8 -1.68 -18.49 11.07
CA ASN A 8 -2.63 -17.37 10.92
C ASN A 8 -2.36 -16.24 11.93
N LEU A 9 -1.98 -16.60 13.16
CA LEU A 9 -1.60 -15.65 14.20
C LEU A 9 -0.33 -14.86 13.82
N LEU A 10 0.66 -15.54 13.22
CA LEU A 10 1.87 -14.91 12.71
C LEU A 10 1.57 -13.88 11.61
N TRP A 11 0.70 -14.25 10.65
CA TRP A 11 0.26 -13.33 9.59
C TRP A 11 -0.56 -12.16 10.11
N ALA A 12 -1.46 -12.39 11.09
CA ALA A 12 -2.22 -11.34 11.74
C ALA A 12 -1.30 -10.37 12.50
N ALA A 13 -0.30 -10.88 13.21
CA ALA A 13 0.70 -10.06 13.89
C ALA A 13 1.54 -9.24 12.89
N ALA A 14 2.01 -9.87 11.81
CA ALA A 14 2.76 -9.18 10.76
C ALA A 14 1.94 -8.06 10.11
N TYR A 15 0.66 -8.32 9.81
CA TYR A 15 -0.25 -7.30 9.29
C TYR A 15 -0.49 -6.17 10.29
N GLY A 16 -0.72 -6.50 11.57
CA GLY A 16 -0.88 -5.52 12.63
C GLY A 16 0.34 -4.61 12.78
N ILE A 17 1.55 -5.19 12.76
CA ILE A 17 2.81 -4.45 12.80
C ILE A 17 2.96 -3.55 11.57
N PHE A 18 2.69 -4.07 10.37
CA PHE A 18 2.76 -3.29 9.14
C PHE A 18 1.79 -2.09 9.18
N LEU A 19 0.54 -2.32 9.58
CA LEU A 19 -0.47 -1.27 9.68
C LEU A 19 -0.11 -0.24 10.75
N ALA A 20 0.35 -0.69 11.92
CA ALA A 20 0.81 0.19 13.00
C ALA A 20 2.02 1.04 12.58
N THR A 21 2.98 0.46 11.86
CA THR A 21 4.17 1.18 11.35
C THR A 21 3.78 2.22 10.31
N THR A 22 2.87 1.86 9.41
CA THR A 22 2.44 2.74 8.32
C THR A 22 1.61 3.91 8.86
N VAL A 23 0.66 3.65 9.75
CA VAL A 23 -0.15 4.70 10.39
C VAL A 23 0.72 5.54 11.33
N GLY A 24 1.55 4.89 12.16
CA GLY A 24 2.46 5.55 13.09
C GLY A 24 3.44 6.50 12.41
N SER A 25 4.01 6.13 11.26
CA SER A 25 4.89 7.01 10.50
C SER A 25 4.17 8.25 9.98
N LEU A 26 2.91 8.14 9.55
CA LEU A 26 2.10 9.30 9.14
C LEU A 26 1.82 10.25 10.30
N PHE A 27 1.53 9.74 11.49
CA PHE A 27 1.35 10.56 12.69
C PHE A 27 2.66 11.24 13.10
N TRP A 28 3.79 10.55 12.99
CA TRP A 28 5.10 11.13 13.25
C TRP A 28 5.44 12.26 12.27
N VAL A 29 5.16 12.09 10.97
CA VAL A 29 5.31 13.14 9.95
C VAL A 29 4.38 14.32 10.26
N ARG A 30 3.12 14.07 10.61
CA ARG A 30 2.17 15.13 11.01
C ARG A 30 2.70 15.96 12.18
N GLY A 31 3.27 15.31 13.20
CA GLY A 31 3.87 15.99 14.35
C GLY A 31 5.08 16.85 13.97
N ASN A 32 5.98 16.32 13.14
CA ASN A 32 7.16 17.06 12.66
C ASN A 32 6.78 18.25 11.78
N VAL A 33 5.81 18.08 10.88
CA VAL A 33 5.29 19.17 10.03
C VAL A 33 4.59 20.22 10.89
N ALA A 34 3.77 19.82 11.86
CA ALA A 34 3.14 20.78 12.76
C ALA A 34 4.18 21.62 13.53
N GLN A 35 5.27 21.01 13.98
CA GLN A 35 6.37 21.72 14.67
C GLN A 35 7.13 22.68 13.73
N GLN A 36 7.45 22.25 12.50
CA GLN A 36 8.14 23.12 11.54
C GLN A 36 7.29 24.30 11.08
N PHE A 37 6.00 24.10 10.81
CA PHE A 37 5.13 25.15 10.28
C PHE A 37 4.48 26.04 11.36
N GLN A 38 4.64 25.72 12.65
CA GLN A 38 4.31 26.63 13.75
C GLN A 38 5.37 27.71 13.99
N ASN A 39 6.56 27.61 13.38
CA ASN A 39 7.54 28.68 13.41
C ASN A 39 7.07 29.85 12.53
N THR A 40 7.05 31.05 13.11
CA THR A 40 6.78 32.33 12.43
C THR A 40 7.68 32.55 11.20
N GLN A 41 8.89 31.98 11.22
CA GLN A 41 9.84 31.98 10.09
C GLN A 41 9.27 31.34 8.81
N SER A 42 8.50 30.25 8.94
CA SER A 42 7.95 29.52 7.80
C SER A 42 6.77 30.25 7.15
N GLN A 43 6.06 31.08 7.92
CA GLN A 43 5.07 32.00 7.35
C GLN A 43 5.73 33.18 6.65
N SER A 44 6.82 33.75 7.20
CA SER A 44 7.55 34.84 6.53
C SER A 44 8.18 34.40 5.23
N ASP A 45 8.72 33.18 5.15
CA ASP A 45 9.29 32.63 3.91
C ASP A 45 8.21 32.40 2.85
N TRP A 46 7.02 31.95 3.27
CA TRP A 46 5.86 31.79 2.39
C TRP A 46 5.35 33.14 1.87
N ASP A 47 5.33 34.16 2.72
CA ASP A 47 4.92 35.50 2.35
C ASP A 47 5.92 36.19 1.42
N LEU A 48 7.22 35.97 1.63
CA LEU A 48 8.28 36.41 0.73
C LEU A 48 8.16 35.72 -0.64
N TRP A 49 7.94 34.41 -0.67
CA TRP A 49 7.70 33.68 -1.92
C TRP A 49 6.45 34.17 -2.65
N ARG A 50 5.34 34.45 -1.94
CA ARG A 50 4.12 35.01 -2.55
C ARG A 50 4.35 36.41 -3.14
N GLN A 51 5.11 37.26 -2.44
CA GLN A 51 5.45 38.59 -2.94
C GLN A 51 6.30 38.52 -4.21
N GLU A 52 7.27 37.60 -4.25
CA GLU A 52 8.10 37.37 -5.44
C GLU A 52 7.31 36.76 -6.59
N ALA A 53 6.42 35.80 -6.32
CA ALA A 53 5.52 35.22 -7.31
C ALA A 53 4.53 36.26 -7.88
N ALA A 54 4.04 37.19 -7.05
CA ALA A 54 3.20 38.30 -7.49
C ALA A 54 3.98 39.27 -8.39
N ARG A 55 5.24 39.59 -8.04
CA ARG A 55 6.13 40.40 -8.87
C ARG A 55 6.39 39.75 -10.24
N GLN A 56 6.59 38.43 -10.28
CA GLN A 56 6.76 37.68 -11.53
C GLN A 56 5.48 37.59 -12.36
N SER A 57 4.29 37.61 -11.73
CA SER A 57 3.01 37.63 -12.45
C SER A 57 2.70 38.98 -13.12
N GLN A 58 3.34 40.06 -12.66
CA GLN A 58 3.24 41.40 -13.27
C GLN A 58 4.25 41.60 -14.41
N GLY A 59 5.20 40.67 -14.60
CA GLY A 59 6.15 40.70 -15.69
C GLY A 59 5.54 40.27 -17.02
N THR A 60 5.82 41.04 -18.07
CA THR A 60 5.42 40.80 -19.48
C THR A 60 6.16 39.59 -20.08
N GLY A 61 5.97 38.40 -19.50
CA GLY A 61 6.47 37.13 -20.02
C GLY A 61 5.36 36.33 -20.71
N PRO A 62 5.67 35.43 -21.66
CA PRO A 62 4.68 34.67 -22.44
C PRO A 62 3.80 33.73 -21.60
N VAL A 63 4.11 33.54 -20.31
CA VAL A 63 3.34 32.72 -19.37
C VAL A 63 2.94 33.56 -18.16
N GLN A 64 1.70 34.05 -18.14
CA GLN A 64 1.11 34.66 -16.95
C GLN A 64 0.87 33.58 -15.89
N ARG A 65 1.68 33.59 -14.83
CA ARG A 65 1.46 32.74 -13.66
C ARG A 65 0.38 33.34 -12.78
N ARG A 66 -0.67 32.57 -12.48
CA ARG A 66 -1.78 33.00 -11.63
C ARG A 66 -1.28 33.21 -10.20
N VAL A 67 -1.60 34.35 -9.60
CA VAL A 67 -1.26 34.64 -8.19
C VAL A 67 -1.94 33.60 -7.29
N PRO A 68 -1.18 32.92 -6.41
CA PRO A 68 -1.76 31.97 -5.45
C PRO A 68 -2.74 32.68 -4.51
N GLN A 69 -4.01 32.26 -4.50
CA GLN A 69 -5.03 32.86 -3.62
C GLN A 69 -5.00 32.35 -2.17
N SER A 70 -4.25 31.28 -1.89
CA SER A 70 -4.19 30.69 -0.54
C SER A 70 -3.31 31.53 0.40
N ARG A 71 -3.88 31.95 1.53
CA ARG A 71 -3.15 32.58 2.64
C ARG A 71 -2.26 31.60 3.41
N GLN A 72 -2.48 30.29 3.29
CA GLN A 72 -1.72 29.26 4.02
C GLN A 72 -0.88 28.39 3.06
N PRO A 73 0.26 27.86 3.52
CA PRO A 73 1.06 26.93 2.72
C PRO A 73 0.25 25.67 2.42
N PRO A 74 0.32 25.12 1.19
CA PRO A 74 -0.51 23.99 0.77
C PRO A 74 -0.30 22.74 1.63
N ILE A 75 0.92 22.52 2.14
CA ILE A 75 1.23 21.43 3.08
C ILE A 75 0.42 21.54 4.39
N VAL A 76 0.15 22.75 4.86
CA VAL A 76 -0.62 22.99 6.09
C VAL A 76 -2.09 22.65 5.88
N VAL A 77 -2.65 22.98 4.71
CA VAL A 77 -4.02 22.59 4.35
C VAL A 77 -4.12 21.07 4.16
N LEU A 78 -3.13 20.45 3.49
CA LEU A 78 -3.11 19.02 3.25
C LEU A 78 -3.04 18.22 4.56
N MET A 79 -2.13 18.61 5.46
CA MET A 79 -1.95 17.98 6.77
C MET A 79 -3.05 18.36 7.77
N GLY A 80 -3.70 19.51 7.60
CA GLY A 80 -4.83 19.94 8.43
C GLY A 80 -6.14 19.24 8.06
N GLN A 81 -6.57 19.39 6.81
CA GLN A 81 -7.92 19.02 6.37
C GLN A 81 -8.01 17.66 5.67
N HIS A 82 -6.94 17.18 5.02
CA HIS A 82 -6.97 15.96 4.20
C HIS A 82 -6.16 14.80 4.78
N PHE A 83 -5.60 14.96 5.98
CA PHE A 83 -4.80 13.92 6.62
C PHE A 83 -5.56 12.59 6.79
N VAL A 84 -6.85 12.63 7.14
CA VAL A 84 -7.67 11.42 7.27
C VAL A 84 -7.80 10.68 5.94
N VAL A 85 -7.94 11.42 4.83
CA VAL A 85 -8.00 10.84 3.48
C VAL A 85 -6.66 10.24 3.10
N CYS A 86 -5.55 10.89 3.43
CA CYS A 86 -4.21 10.34 3.20
C CYS A 86 -3.97 9.07 4.02
N VAL A 87 -4.35 9.05 5.29
CA VAL A 87 -4.26 7.85 6.15
C VAL A 87 -5.12 6.73 5.59
N ALA A 88 -6.36 7.02 5.19
CA ALA A 88 -7.26 6.04 4.61
C ALA A 88 -6.69 5.47 3.30
N ALA A 89 -6.21 6.31 2.39
CA ALA A 89 -5.63 5.87 1.12
C ALA A 89 -4.40 4.97 1.33
N VAL A 90 -3.49 5.37 2.22
CA VAL A 90 -2.29 4.60 2.54
C VAL A 90 -2.66 3.28 3.23
N ALA A 91 -3.61 3.29 4.16
CA ALA A 91 -4.10 2.08 4.79
C ALA A 91 -4.73 1.14 3.77
N THR A 92 -5.65 1.62 2.92
CA THR A 92 -6.34 0.80 1.93
C THR A 92 -5.38 0.21 0.90
N LEU A 93 -4.51 1.04 0.30
CA LEU A 93 -3.54 0.56 -0.69
C LEU A 93 -2.47 -0.34 -0.06
N GLY A 94 -2.01 0.00 1.14
CA GLY A 94 -1.07 -0.82 1.90
C GLY A 94 -1.66 -2.20 2.24
N SER A 95 -2.92 -2.25 2.66
CA SER A 95 -3.64 -3.50 2.92
C SER A 95 -3.81 -4.34 1.66
N ALA A 96 -4.16 -3.74 0.53
CA ALA A 96 -4.28 -4.44 -0.74
C ALA A 96 -2.94 -5.04 -1.19
N LEU A 97 -1.86 -4.27 -1.06
CA LEU A 97 -0.51 -4.73 -1.39
C LEU A 97 -0.06 -5.87 -0.47
N PHE A 98 -0.26 -5.71 0.84
CA PHE A 98 0.07 -6.75 1.82
C PHE A 98 -0.73 -8.03 1.58
N GLY A 99 -2.03 -7.91 1.31
CA GLY A 99 -2.89 -9.05 1.00
C GLY A 99 -2.43 -9.80 -0.26
N THR A 100 -2.07 -9.06 -1.31
CA THR A 100 -1.54 -9.63 -2.56
C THR A 100 -0.21 -10.35 -2.31
N LEU A 101 0.70 -9.72 -1.57
CA LEU A 101 1.99 -10.31 -1.22
C LEU A 101 1.83 -11.55 -0.34
N MET A 102 0.93 -11.52 0.63
CA MET A 102 0.61 -12.68 1.47
C MET A 102 0.10 -13.85 0.62
N PHE A 103 -0.80 -13.58 -0.33
CA PHE A 103 -1.35 -14.60 -1.21
C PHE A 103 -0.25 -15.22 -2.09
N LEU A 104 0.64 -14.37 -2.62
CA LEU A 104 1.76 -14.81 -3.45
C LEU A 104 2.77 -15.66 -2.65
N ILE A 105 3.14 -15.25 -1.44
CA ILE A 105 4.05 -16.01 -0.57
C ILE A 105 3.43 -17.36 -0.19
N ARG A 106 2.13 -17.38 0.14
CA ARG A 106 1.40 -18.63 0.42
C ARG A 106 1.35 -19.55 -0.79
N GLY A 107 1.14 -19.01 -1.99
CA GLY A 107 1.16 -19.78 -3.23
C GLY A 107 2.55 -20.33 -3.54
N ALA A 108 3.60 -19.53 -3.35
CA ALA A 108 4.99 -19.94 -3.60
C ALA A 108 5.48 -21.04 -2.65
N TRP A 109 4.94 -21.10 -1.43
CA TRP A 109 5.26 -22.14 -0.45
C TRP A 109 4.24 -23.28 -0.40
N ALA A 110 3.19 -23.25 -1.23
CA ALA A 110 2.29 -24.38 -1.35
C ALA A 110 3.01 -25.47 -2.14
N ASP A 111 3.47 -26.51 -1.44
CA ASP A 111 4.03 -27.70 -2.09
C ASP A 111 3.02 -28.23 -3.11
N THR A 112 3.40 -28.23 -4.38
CA THR A 112 2.70 -28.95 -5.45
C THR A 112 2.68 -30.42 -5.05
N THR A 113 1.59 -30.87 -4.44
CA THR A 113 1.37 -32.29 -4.21
C THR A 113 1.32 -32.93 -5.59
N PRO A 114 2.30 -33.76 -5.97
CA PRO A 114 2.27 -34.41 -7.27
C PRO A 114 0.98 -35.21 -7.36
N ALA A 115 0.19 -35.00 -8.42
CA ALA A 115 -1.02 -35.77 -8.64
C ALA A 115 -0.66 -37.27 -8.56
N PRO A 116 -1.44 -38.10 -7.85
CA PRO A 116 -1.19 -39.54 -7.82
C PRO A 116 -1.15 -40.03 -9.27
N HIS A 117 -0.03 -40.62 -9.67
CA HIS A 117 0.06 -41.37 -10.91
C HIS A 117 -0.97 -42.49 -10.80
N LEU A 118 -2.13 -42.33 -11.46
CA LEU A 118 -3.06 -43.43 -11.67
C LEU A 118 -2.31 -44.46 -12.51
N GLU A 119 -1.86 -45.55 -11.90
CA GLU A 119 -1.37 -46.67 -12.68
C GLU A 119 -2.48 -47.11 -13.64
N PRO A 120 -2.18 -47.35 -14.92
CA PRO A 120 -3.12 -47.96 -15.84
C PRO A 120 -3.61 -49.26 -15.22
N VAL A 121 -4.91 -49.34 -14.90
CA VAL A 121 -5.54 -50.58 -14.45
C VAL A 121 -5.24 -51.64 -15.52
N PRO A 122 -4.58 -52.76 -15.18
CA PRO A 122 -4.37 -53.83 -16.15
C PRO A 122 -5.75 -54.29 -16.62
N ALA A 123 -5.97 -54.26 -17.93
CA ALA A 123 -7.21 -54.70 -18.54
C ALA A 123 -7.48 -56.15 -18.12
N SER A 124 -8.33 -56.33 -17.12
CA SER A 124 -8.82 -57.64 -16.72
C SER A 124 -9.76 -58.13 -17.81
N GLY A 125 -9.32 -59.11 -18.59
CA GLY A 125 -10.19 -59.98 -19.38
C GLY A 125 -9.90 -59.99 -20.87
N SER A 126 -8.99 -60.88 -21.30
CA SER A 126 -9.26 -61.66 -22.51
C SER A 126 -9.91 -62.96 -22.04
N PRO A 127 -11.19 -63.23 -22.36
CA PRO A 127 -11.75 -64.55 -22.20
C PRO A 127 -11.18 -65.41 -23.32
N ASP A 128 -10.06 -66.08 -23.05
CA ASP A 128 -9.50 -67.08 -23.97
C ASP A 128 -10.32 -68.37 -23.82
N THR A 129 -11.51 -68.29 -24.39
CA THR A 129 -12.26 -69.31 -25.11
C THR A 129 -11.72 -70.73 -24.96
N ASP A 130 -12.42 -71.52 -24.15
CA ASP A 130 -12.53 -72.96 -24.29
C ASP A 130 -12.69 -73.33 -25.77
N SER A 131 -11.64 -73.87 -26.37
CA SER A 131 -11.73 -74.50 -27.68
C SER A 131 -10.76 -75.66 -27.78
N ASN A 132 -11.27 -76.81 -27.34
CA ASN A 132 -11.11 -78.12 -27.96
C ASN A 132 -9.85 -78.33 -28.81
N LEU A 133 -8.94 -79.17 -28.32
CA LEU A 133 -8.41 -80.35 -29.03
C LEU A 133 -7.54 -81.19 -28.09
#